data_AF-A0A6J4K710-F1
#
_entry.id   AF-A0A6J4K710-F1
#
_cell.length_a   1.000
_cell.length_b   1.000
_cell.length_c   1.000
_cell.angle_alpha   90.00
_cell.angle_beta   90.00
_cell.angle_gamma   90.00
#
_symmetry.space_group_name_H-M   'P 1'
#
loop_
_entity.id
_entity.type
_entity.pdbx_description
1 polymer ?
#
loop_
_entity_poly.entity_id
_entity_poly.type
_entity_poly.pdbx_seq_one_letter_code
_entity_poly.pdbx_strand_id
1 'polypeptide(L)'
;DVKTGTTSHRADFQRMLKAAGAGTFDVVVVWKVDRAARGLFPTAALMEVIEATGLRLEAVKETVDLNWLGIMAAVAGIELKNIRERTTASRRAYARQGVMPNRMYRYGYKADEQGRPVIHEEERAVLIEAATRYAAGERVPHICEDFTRRGVASRHPEKIRHDTWNTDYLWGLLSDEGSCGCTRESARSRRPIHRARRAAAPRRDGLHSPAPRRT
;
A
#
# COMPACT_ATOMS: atom_id res chain seq x y z
N ASP A 1 -5.69 -27.92 9.37
CA ASP A 1 -6.24 -26.56 9.43
C ASP A 1 -7.66 -26.61 10.01
N VAL A 2 -7.81 -26.25 11.28
CA VAL A 2 -9.11 -26.17 11.96
C VAL A 2 -9.37 -24.70 12.27
N LYS A 3 -9.82 -23.95 11.27
CA LYS A 3 -10.62 -22.72 11.47
C LYS A 3 -11.67 -22.58 10.38
N THR A 4 -12.85 -22.24 10.85
CA THR A 4 -14.13 -22.05 10.18
C THR A 4 -14.01 -21.04 9.02
N GLY A 5 -14.05 -21.57 7.80
CA GLY A 5 -15.02 -21.20 6.76
C GLY A 5 -15.07 -19.81 6.12
N THR A 6 -14.61 -18.72 6.76
CA THR A 6 -15.00 -17.36 6.29
C THR A 6 -13.88 -16.30 6.30
N THR A 7 -12.72 -16.54 6.92
CA THR A 7 -11.69 -15.48 7.02
C THR A 7 -10.43 -15.76 6.20
N SER A 8 -10.43 -15.22 4.98
CA SER A 8 -9.39 -14.48 4.23
C SER A 8 -7.88 -14.82 4.26
N HIS A 9 -7.34 -15.71 5.10
CA HIS A 9 -5.90 -16.01 5.06
C HIS A 9 -5.63 -17.49 5.31
N ARG A 10 -5.81 -18.29 4.25
CA ARG A 10 -5.33 -19.68 4.20
C ARG A 10 -3.81 -19.71 4.01
N ALA A 11 -3.07 -19.26 5.01
CA ALA A 11 -1.61 -19.19 4.95
C ALA A 11 -1.00 -20.57 4.67
N ASP A 12 -1.56 -21.63 5.25
CA ASP A 12 -1.09 -23.01 5.06
C ASP A 12 -1.29 -23.49 3.62
N PHE A 13 -2.44 -23.17 3.01
CA PHE A 13 -2.70 -23.47 1.60
C PHE A 13 -1.75 -22.70 0.68
N GLN A 14 -1.50 -21.43 0.97
CA GLN A 14 -0.55 -20.61 0.21
C GLN A 14 0.89 -21.12 0.35
N ARG A 15 1.29 -21.55 1.56
CA ARG A 15 2.59 -22.21 1.77
C ARG A 15 2.69 -23.51 0.99
N MET A 16 1.63 -24.33 0.99
CA MET A 16 1.56 -25.56 0.21
C MET A 16 1.72 -25.29 -1.28
N LEU A 17 0.95 -24.35 -1.87
CA LEU A 17 1.07 -24.00 -3.29
C LEU A 17 2.47 -23.50 -3.65
N LYS A 18 3.08 -22.67 -2.79
CA LYS A 18 4.45 -22.18 -3.00
C LYS A 18 5.48 -23.32 -2.96
N ALA A 19 5.34 -24.23 -2.00
CA ALA A 19 6.21 -25.37 -1.83
C ALA A 19 6.07 -26.38 -2.99
N ALA A 20 4.84 -26.61 -3.47
CA ALA A 20 4.56 -27.39 -4.68
C ALA A 20 5.17 -26.73 -5.93
N GLY A 21 4.98 -25.42 -6.10
CA GLY A 21 5.59 -24.64 -7.20
C GLY A 21 7.12 -24.67 -7.20
N ALA A 22 7.75 -24.88 -6.04
CA ALA A 22 9.19 -25.06 -5.89
C ALA A 22 9.66 -26.51 -6.06
N GLY A 23 8.75 -27.46 -6.34
CA GLY A 23 9.08 -28.88 -6.50
C GLY A 23 9.54 -29.57 -5.22
N THR A 24 9.16 -29.05 -4.04
CA THR A 24 9.57 -29.67 -2.76
C THR A 24 8.82 -30.97 -2.46
N PHE A 25 7.72 -31.23 -3.16
CA PHE A 25 6.97 -32.47 -3.17
C PHE A 25 6.15 -32.57 -4.46
N ASP A 26 5.81 -33.79 -4.85
CA ASP A 26 5.10 -34.07 -6.12
C ASP A 26 3.68 -34.61 -5.89
N VAL A 27 3.26 -34.77 -4.63
CA VAL A 27 1.94 -35.29 -4.25
C VAL A 27 1.33 -34.48 -3.12
N VAL A 28 0.07 -34.08 -3.28
CA VAL A 28 -0.77 -33.56 -2.20
C VAL A 28 -1.90 -34.52 -1.92
N VAL A 29 -2.04 -34.93 -0.66
CA VAL A 29 -3.14 -35.78 -0.21
C VAL A 29 -4.15 -34.94 0.56
N VAL A 30 -5.41 -35.00 0.16
CA VAL A 30 -6.52 -34.26 0.78
C VAL A 30 -7.60 -35.22 1.26
N TRP A 31 -8.31 -34.86 2.33
CA TRP A 31 -9.46 -35.67 2.76
C TRP A 31 -10.58 -35.66 1.71
N LYS A 32 -10.87 -34.46 1.18
CA LYS A 32 -11.77 -34.16 0.07
C LYS A 32 -11.29 -32.90 -0.65
N VAL A 33 -11.48 -32.83 -1.96
CA VAL A 33 -11.11 -31.71 -2.83
C VAL A 33 -11.86 -30.43 -2.43
N ASP A 34 -13.15 -30.54 -2.06
CA ASP A 34 -13.97 -29.42 -1.59
C ASP A 34 -13.40 -28.69 -0.36
N ARG A 35 -12.58 -29.39 0.43
CA ARG A 35 -11.95 -28.87 1.63
C ARG A 35 -10.63 -28.17 1.33
N ALA A 36 -9.86 -28.70 0.37
CA ALA A 36 -8.60 -28.15 -0.06
C ALA A 36 -8.79 -26.85 -0.83
N ALA A 37 -9.67 -26.84 -1.83
CA ALA A 37 -9.93 -25.69 -2.69
C ALA A 37 -11.43 -25.34 -2.68
N ARG A 38 -11.87 -24.62 -1.64
CA ARG A 38 -13.24 -24.13 -1.56
C ARG A 38 -13.36 -22.81 -2.32
N GLY A 39 -14.11 -22.83 -3.42
CA GLY A 39 -14.41 -21.64 -4.20
C GLY A 39 -13.51 -21.47 -5.42
N LEU A 40 -13.93 -20.55 -6.28
CA LEU A 40 -13.45 -20.41 -7.65
C LEU A 40 -11.93 -20.13 -7.74
N PHE A 41 -11.42 -19.17 -6.96
CA PHE A 41 -10.01 -18.76 -7.02
C PHE A 41 -9.02 -19.77 -6.41
N PRO A 42 -9.26 -20.36 -5.23
CA PRO A 42 -8.40 -21.41 -4.71
C PRO A 42 -8.28 -22.63 -5.63
N THR A 43 -9.39 -23.00 -6.30
CA THR A 43 -9.39 -24.09 -7.29
C THR A 43 -8.52 -23.77 -8.49
N ALA A 44 -8.65 -22.56 -9.04
CA ALA A 44 -7.82 -22.12 -10.15
C ALA A 44 -6.32 -22.10 -9.79
N ALA A 45 -5.98 -21.58 -8.62
CA ALA A 45 -4.58 -21.53 -8.16
C ALA A 45 -3.98 -22.93 -7.95
N LEU A 46 -4.78 -23.89 -7.46
CA LEU A 46 -4.33 -25.28 -7.35
C LEU A 46 -4.12 -25.92 -8.72
N MET A 47 -5.04 -25.69 -9.66
CA MET A 47 -4.92 -26.22 -11.02
C MET A 47 -3.71 -25.63 -11.76
N GLU A 48 -3.45 -24.33 -11.63
CA GLU A 48 -2.27 -23.68 -12.24
C GLU A 48 -0.96 -24.32 -11.77
N VAL A 49 -0.85 -24.64 -10.47
CA VAL A 49 0.33 -25.33 -9.95
C VAL A 49 0.41 -26.77 -10.46
N ILE A 50 -0.71 -27.49 -10.54
CA ILE A 50 -0.77 -28.85 -11.09
C ILE A 50 -0.30 -28.87 -12.55
N GLU A 51 -0.80 -27.96 -13.39
CA GLU A 51 -0.43 -27.86 -14.80
C GLU A 51 1.04 -27.45 -14.98
N ALA A 52 1.55 -26.54 -14.15
CA ALA A 52 2.92 -26.04 -14.26
C ALA A 52 3.98 -27.04 -13.77
N THR A 53 3.65 -27.88 -12.78
CA THR A 53 4.65 -28.74 -12.10
C THR A 53 4.42 -30.24 -12.30
N GLY A 54 3.25 -30.65 -12.77
CA GLY A 54 2.84 -32.06 -12.78
C GLY A 54 2.46 -32.60 -11.40
N LEU A 55 2.19 -31.73 -10.43
CA LEU A 55 1.77 -32.11 -9.07
C LEU A 55 0.57 -33.06 -9.12
N ARG A 56 0.66 -34.19 -8.42
CA ARG A 56 -0.45 -35.13 -8.27
C ARG A 56 -1.31 -34.75 -7.08
N LEU A 57 -2.63 -34.67 -7.30
CA LEU A 57 -3.61 -34.45 -6.26
C LEU A 57 -4.38 -35.74 -6.00
N GLU A 58 -4.33 -36.22 -4.75
CA GLU A 58 -4.99 -37.45 -4.32
C GLU A 58 -5.99 -37.15 -3.21
N ALA A 59 -7.17 -37.77 -3.26
CA ALA A 59 -8.19 -37.61 -2.24
C ALA A 59 -8.51 -38.95 -1.52
N VAL A 60 -8.61 -38.90 -0.19
CA VAL A 60 -8.79 -40.11 0.64
C VAL A 60 -10.18 -40.74 0.48
N LYS A 61 -11.21 -39.91 0.24
CA LYS A 61 -12.62 -40.34 0.23
C LYS A 61 -13.30 -40.27 -1.13
N GLU A 62 -12.63 -39.74 -2.15
CA GLU A 62 -13.23 -39.52 -3.47
C GLU A 62 -12.15 -39.57 -4.57
N THR A 63 -12.57 -39.80 -5.80
CA THR A 63 -11.71 -39.65 -6.98
C THR A 63 -11.59 -38.18 -7.34
N VAL A 64 -10.38 -37.74 -7.68
CA VAL A 64 -10.12 -36.36 -8.11
C VAL A 64 -10.49 -36.21 -9.59
N ASP A 65 -11.47 -35.36 -9.88
CA ASP A 65 -11.84 -34.99 -11.25
C ASP A 65 -11.03 -33.76 -11.70
N LEU A 66 -9.95 -34.00 -12.44
CA LEU A 66 -9.12 -32.94 -13.02
C LEU A 66 -9.85 -32.12 -14.10
N ASN A 67 -10.82 -32.70 -14.81
CA ASN A 67 -11.60 -31.98 -15.82
C ASN A 67 -12.50 -30.94 -15.17
N TRP A 68 -13.18 -31.31 -14.08
CA TRP A 68 -13.95 -30.37 -13.28
C TRP A 68 -13.07 -29.24 -12.72
N LEU A 69 -11.88 -29.57 -12.22
CA LEU A 69 -10.92 -28.57 -11.73
C LEU A 69 -10.49 -27.60 -12.85
N GLY A 70 -10.20 -28.12 -14.04
CA GLY A 70 -9.86 -27.32 -15.22
C GLY A 70 -10.99 -26.37 -15.66
N ILE A 71 -12.23 -26.85 -15.67
CA ILE A 71 -13.41 -26.00 -15.98
C ILE A 71 -13.53 -24.87 -14.94
N MET A 72 -13.38 -25.19 -13.66
CA MET A 72 -13.44 -24.17 -12.60
C MET A 72 -12.30 -23.16 -12.71
N ALA A 73 -11.10 -23.60 -13.08
CA ALA A 73 -9.96 -22.73 -13.33
C ALA A 73 -10.24 -21.76 -14.50
N ALA A 74 -10.81 -22.25 -15.60
CA ALA A 74 -11.20 -21.41 -16.73
C ALA A 74 -12.27 -20.37 -16.34
N VAL A 75 -13.31 -20.79 -15.62
CA VAL A 75 -14.35 -19.88 -15.10
C VAL A 75 -13.75 -18.82 -14.17
N ALA A 76 -12.78 -19.19 -13.33
CA ALA A 76 -12.08 -18.25 -12.45
C ALA A 76 -11.29 -17.21 -13.22
N GLY A 77 -10.61 -17.61 -14.30
CA GLY A 77 -9.88 -16.71 -15.19
C GLY A 77 -10.80 -15.68 -15.84
N ILE A 78 -11.96 -16.12 -16.32
CA ILE A 78 -12.99 -15.24 -16.89
C ILE A 78 -13.49 -14.25 -15.84
N GLU A 79 -13.85 -14.71 -14.64
CA GLU A 79 -14.36 -13.83 -13.59
C GLU A 79 -13.30 -12.82 -13.14
N LEU A 80 -12.03 -13.23 -13.02
CA LEU A 80 -10.93 -12.33 -12.69
C LEU A 80 -10.76 -11.24 -13.75
N LYS A 81 -10.89 -11.60 -15.02
CA LYS A 81 -10.86 -10.63 -16.14
C LYS A 81 -12.03 -9.64 -16.03
N ASN A 82 -13.25 -10.13 -15.82
CA ASN A 82 -14.43 -9.30 -15.64
C ASN A 82 -14.31 -8.32 -14.46
N ILE A 83 -13.80 -8.78 -13.32
CA ILE A 83 -13.53 -7.93 -12.15
C ILE A 83 -12.53 -6.83 -12.51
N ARG A 84 -11.42 -7.18 -13.17
CA ARG A 84 -10.39 -6.21 -13.59
C ARG A 84 -10.94 -5.17 -14.54
N GLU A 85 -11.72 -5.59 -15.53
CA GLU A 85 -12.37 -4.70 -16.50
C GLU A 85 -13.35 -3.76 -15.80
N ARG A 86 -14.25 -4.30 -14.96
CA ARG A 86 -15.20 -3.50 -14.18
C ARG A 86 -14.51 -2.49 -13.28
N THR A 87 -13.52 -2.92 -12.49
CA THR A 87 -12.77 -2.01 -11.60
C THR A 87 -12.03 -0.93 -12.39
N THR A 88 -11.44 -1.28 -13.53
CA THR A 88 -10.75 -0.30 -14.39
C THR A 88 -11.73 0.69 -14.99
N ALA A 89 -12.88 0.22 -15.47
CA ALA A 89 -13.94 1.07 -16.00
C ALA A 89 -14.46 2.04 -14.94
N SER A 90 -14.73 1.57 -13.71
CA SER A 90 -15.14 2.42 -12.59
C SER A 90 -14.08 3.47 -12.26
N ARG A 91 -12.79 3.10 -12.18
CA ARG A 91 -11.70 4.06 -11.94
C ARG A 91 -11.61 5.12 -13.03
N ARG A 92 -11.79 4.74 -14.30
CA ARG A 92 -11.82 5.67 -15.43
C ARG A 92 -13.04 6.60 -15.36
N ALA A 93 -14.21 6.10 -14.98
CA ALA A 93 -15.40 6.91 -14.79
C ALA A 93 -15.21 7.97 -13.69
N TYR A 94 -14.67 7.56 -12.53
CA TYR A 94 -14.32 8.50 -11.45
C TYR A 94 -13.31 9.56 -11.91
N ALA A 95 -12.26 9.15 -12.62
CA ALA A 95 -11.27 10.09 -13.15
C ALA A 95 -11.89 11.10 -14.13
N ARG A 96 -12.80 10.67 -15.01
CA ARG A 96 -13.53 11.58 -15.93
C ARG A 96 -14.43 12.56 -15.20
N GLN A 97 -14.99 12.16 -14.05
CA GLN A 97 -15.83 13.02 -13.20
C GLN A 97 -15.01 13.92 -12.26
N GLY A 98 -13.68 13.77 -12.23
CA GLY A 98 -12.81 14.48 -11.27
C GLY A 98 -13.01 14.03 -9.83
N VAL A 99 -13.59 12.85 -9.61
CA VAL A 99 -13.89 12.29 -8.28
C VAL A 99 -12.82 11.27 -7.92
N MET A 100 -12.42 11.23 -6.64
CA MET A 100 -11.48 10.23 -6.15
C MET A 100 -12.20 8.93 -5.79
N PRO A 101 -11.72 7.76 -6.26
CA PRO A 101 -12.24 6.47 -5.81
C PRO A 101 -12.18 6.35 -4.28
N ASN A 102 -13.22 5.76 -3.68
CA ASN A 102 -13.34 5.53 -2.24
C ASN A 102 -13.32 6.81 -1.36
N ARG A 103 -13.47 8.02 -1.94
CA ARG A 103 -13.50 9.29 -1.20
C ARG A 103 -12.32 9.48 -0.24
N MET A 104 -11.17 8.89 -0.58
CA MET A 104 -9.97 8.97 0.24
C MET A 104 -9.11 10.14 -0.25
N TYR A 105 -9.29 11.30 0.37
CA TYR A 105 -8.61 12.54 0.01
C TYR A 105 -7.37 12.75 0.89
N ARG A 106 -6.35 13.38 0.31
CA ARG A 106 -5.11 13.76 1.02
C ARG A 106 -5.39 14.85 2.06
N TYR A 107 -4.52 14.92 3.07
CA TYR A 107 -4.50 16.05 4.00
C TYR A 107 -4.35 17.37 3.21
N GLY A 108 -5.14 18.38 3.55
CA GLY A 108 -5.27 19.63 2.78
C GLY A 108 -6.38 19.63 1.74
N TYR A 109 -7.07 18.50 1.50
CA TYR A 109 -8.17 18.40 0.52
C TYR A 109 -9.39 17.70 1.11
N LYS A 110 -10.60 18.22 0.93
CA LYS A 110 -11.85 17.55 1.30
C LYS A 110 -12.70 17.25 0.08
N ALA A 111 -13.76 16.47 0.26
CA ALA A 111 -14.78 16.29 -0.76
C ALA A 111 -15.68 17.54 -0.83
N ASP A 112 -16.06 17.98 -2.02
CA ASP A 112 -17.28 18.78 -2.20
C ASP A 112 -18.54 17.87 -2.16
N GLU A 113 -19.71 18.48 -2.32
CA GLU A 113 -21.00 17.78 -2.37
C GLU A 113 -21.04 16.71 -3.48
N GLN A 114 -20.30 16.94 -4.57
CA GLN A 114 -20.20 16.04 -5.72
C GLN A 114 -19.07 15.01 -5.57
N GLY A 115 -18.27 15.06 -4.49
CA GLY A 115 -17.13 14.16 -4.26
C GLY A 115 -15.85 14.54 -5.00
N ARG A 116 -15.75 15.75 -5.55
CA ARG A 116 -14.51 16.26 -6.14
C ARG A 116 -13.60 16.79 -5.03
N PRO A 117 -12.27 16.68 -5.19
CA PRO A 117 -11.32 17.21 -4.24
C PRO A 117 -11.32 18.75 -4.28
N VAL A 118 -11.67 19.38 -3.16
CA VAL A 118 -11.55 20.82 -2.94
C VAL A 118 -10.59 21.10 -1.80
N ILE A 119 -9.99 22.29 -1.77
CA ILE A 119 -9.03 22.67 -0.73
C ILE A 119 -9.72 22.69 0.64
N HIS A 120 -9.06 22.11 1.64
CA HIS A 120 -9.44 22.24 3.04
C HIS A 120 -8.51 23.26 3.71
N GLU A 121 -8.99 24.49 3.87
CA GLU A 121 -8.12 25.64 4.20
C GLU A 121 -7.40 25.47 5.56
N GLU A 122 -8.06 24.90 6.57
CA GLU A 122 -7.47 24.67 7.88
C GLU A 122 -6.28 23.70 7.82
N GLU A 123 -6.46 22.54 7.18
CA GLU A 123 -5.37 21.57 6.98
C GLU A 123 -4.29 22.11 6.03
N ARG A 124 -4.68 22.92 5.04
CA ARG A 124 -3.73 23.58 4.14
C ARG A 124 -2.83 24.55 4.89
N ALA A 125 -3.38 25.33 5.82
CA ALA A 125 -2.60 26.25 6.65
C ALA A 125 -1.54 25.47 7.48
N VAL A 126 -1.91 24.32 8.04
CA VAL A 126 -1.00 23.43 8.77
C VAL A 126 0.14 22.93 7.87
N LEU A 127 -0.16 22.54 6.62
CA LEU A 127 0.87 22.12 5.66
C LEU A 127 1.83 23.26 5.31
N ILE A 128 1.30 24.47 5.08
CA ILE A 128 2.12 25.66 4.79
C ILE A 128 3.02 26.00 5.98
N GLU A 129 2.49 25.95 7.20
CA GLU A 129 3.27 26.18 8.42
C GLU A 129 4.41 25.17 8.54
N ALA A 130 4.10 23.86 8.41
CA ALA A 130 5.08 22.79 8.49
C ALA A 130 6.17 22.93 7.41
N ALA A 131 5.78 23.24 6.16
CA ALA A 131 6.71 23.45 5.07
C ALA A 131 7.63 24.65 5.30
N THR A 132 7.08 25.75 5.82
CA THR A 132 7.84 26.97 6.14
C THR A 132 8.87 26.70 7.23
N ARG A 133 8.46 26.05 8.33
CA ARG A 133 9.34 25.68 9.45
C ARG A 133 10.43 24.69 9.02
N TYR A 134 10.08 23.70 8.21
CA TYR A 134 11.03 22.76 7.65
C TYR A 134 12.05 23.45 6.72
N ALA A 135 11.59 24.37 5.87
CA ALA A 135 12.47 25.16 5.00
C ALA A 135 13.40 26.07 5.79
N ALA A 136 12.97 26.56 6.95
CA ALA A 136 13.80 27.30 7.90
C ALA A 136 14.82 26.44 8.66
N GLY A 137 14.82 25.11 8.43
CA GLY A 137 15.79 24.17 9.00
C GLY A 137 15.32 23.47 10.27
N GLU A 138 14.07 23.67 10.69
CA GLU A 138 13.51 22.97 11.84
C GLU A 138 13.36 21.46 11.55
N ARG A 139 13.63 20.64 12.57
CA ARG A 139 13.51 19.19 12.46
C ARG A 139 12.03 18.78 12.51
N VAL A 140 11.63 17.89 11.60
CA VAL A 140 10.25 17.37 11.50
C VAL A 140 9.69 16.87 12.85
N PRO A 141 10.43 16.14 13.70
CA PRO A 141 9.95 15.75 15.03
C PRO A 141 9.52 16.92 15.92
N HIS A 142 10.26 18.04 15.91
CA HIS A 142 9.92 19.21 16.72
C HIS A 142 8.63 19.89 16.22
N ILE A 143 8.42 19.89 14.90
CA ILE A 143 7.17 20.38 14.29
C ILE A 143 6.00 19.49 14.72
N CYS A 144 6.16 18.17 14.68
CA CYS A 144 5.16 17.21 15.15
C CYS A 144 4.83 17.37 16.64
N GLU A 145 5.84 17.52 17.49
CA GLU A 145 5.66 17.73 18.94
C GLU A 145 4.88 19.02 19.22
N ASP A 146 5.18 20.10 18.49
CA ASP A 146 4.46 21.36 18.62
C ASP A 146 3.00 21.26 18.14
N PHE A 147 2.75 20.63 16.99
CA PHE A 147 1.39 20.38 16.50
C PHE A 147 0.57 19.53 17.47
N THR A 148 1.20 18.52 18.05
CA THR A 148 0.61 17.67 19.09
C THR A 148 0.25 18.49 20.32
N ARG A 149 1.20 19.28 20.85
CA ARG A 149 0.99 20.13 22.03
C ARG A 149 -0.15 21.12 21.84
N ARG A 150 -0.34 21.63 20.62
CA ARG A 150 -1.43 22.55 20.26
C ARG A 150 -2.76 21.86 19.90
N GLY A 151 -2.81 20.52 19.92
CA GLY A 151 -4.02 19.78 19.56
C GLY A 151 -4.42 19.91 18.09
N VAL A 152 -3.47 20.18 17.19
CA VAL A 152 -3.74 20.28 15.74
C VAL A 152 -4.19 18.91 15.24
N ALA A 153 -5.40 18.82 14.72
CA ALA A 153 -5.98 17.55 14.29
C ALA A 153 -5.24 16.94 13.09
N SER A 154 -4.90 15.66 13.20
CA SER A 154 -4.50 14.84 12.05
C SER A 154 -5.72 14.07 11.51
N ARG A 155 -5.74 13.78 10.21
CA ARG A 155 -6.90 13.20 9.52
C ARG A 155 -7.18 11.73 9.82
N HIS A 156 -6.25 11.03 10.49
CA HIS A 156 -6.39 9.61 10.86
C HIS A 156 -6.24 9.41 12.36
N PRO A 157 -7.16 9.92 13.21
CA PRO A 157 -7.09 9.76 14.67
C PRO A 157 -6.93 8.30 15.09
N GLU A 158 -7.50 7.36 14.34
CA GLU A 158 -7.43 5.92 14.61
C GLU A 158 -6.06 5.28 14.34
N LYS A 159 -5.21 5.92 13.54
CA LYS A 159 -3.82 5.47 13.27
C LYS A 159 -2.80 6.15 14.17
N ILE A 160 -3.26 7.07 15.02
CA ILE A 160 -2.45 7.73 16.03
C ILE A 160 -2.28 6.77 17.20
N ARG A 161 -1.21 5.98 17.17
CA ARG A 161 -0.68 5.41 18.42
C ARG A 161 -0.07 6.58 19.20
N HIS A 162 -0.72 6.97 20.30
CA HIS A 162 -0.40 8.14 21.14
C HIS A 162 -0.76 9.44 20.43
N ASP A 163 -1.78 10.15 20.93
CA ASP A 163 -2.45 11.40 20.49
C ASP A 163 -1.54 12.50 19.89
N THR A 164 -0.71 12.15 18.90
CA THR A 164 0.51 12.85 18.46
C THR A 164 0.62 12.78 16.94
N TRP A 165 1.24 13.80 16.36
CA TRP A 165 1.62 13.79 14.94
C TRP A 165 2.75 12.79 14.67
N ASN A 166 2.49 11.84 13.79
CA ASN A 166 3.52 10.90 13.33
C ASN A 166 4.53 11.60 12.40
N THR A 167 5.82 11.49 12.73
CA THR A 167 6.91 12.09 11.93
C THR A 167 6.99 11.55 10.51
N ASP A 168 6.82 10.24 10.30
CA ASP A 168 6.84 9.63 8.96
C ASP A 168 5.65 10.11 8.12
N TYR A 169 4.50 10.31 8.77
CA TYR A 169 3.32 10.86 8.10
C TYR A 169 3.56 12.30 7.65
N LEU A 170 4.04 13.17 8.54
CA LEU A 170 4.36 14.56 8.18
C LEU A 170 5.47 14.63 7.12
N TRP A 171 6.49 13.78 7.23
CA TRP A 171 7.54 13.69 6.22
C TRP A 171 7.02 13.25 4.85
N GLY A 172 6.08 12.30 4.81
CA GLY A 172 5.39 11.88 3.60
C GLY A 172 4.56 13.01 2.97
N LEU A 173 3.91 13.84 3.79
CA LEU A 173 3.17 15.01 3.31
C LEU A 173 4.11 16.07 2.72
N LEU A 174 5.22 16.38 3.40
CA LEU A 174 6.18 17.40 2.95
C LEU A 174 7.00 16.97 1.71
N SER A 175 7.19 15.66 1.52
CA SER A 175 7.97 15.12 0.40
C SER A 175 7.16 14.96 -0.89
N ASP A 176 5.82 15.05 -0.80
CA ASP A 176 4.93 14.89 -1.94
C ASP A 176 4.70 16.24 -2.66
N GLU A 177 4.85 16.23 -3.98
CA GLU A 177 4.73 17.43 -4.83
C GLU A 177 3.30 17.98 -4.85
N GLY A 178 2.30 17.13 -4.57
CA GLY A 178 0.89 17.52 -4.55
C GLY A 178 0.47 18.36 -3.33
N SER A 179 1.21 18.31 -2.23
CA SER A 179 0.86 19.00 -0.97
C SER A 179 1.03 20.51 -1.03
N CYS A 180 1.87 21.00 -1.95
CA CYS A 180 2.15 22.42 -2.15
C CYS A 180 1.18 23.11 -3.12
N GLY A 181 0.12 22.42 -3.57
CA GLY A 181 -0.84 22.97 -4.53
C GLY A 181 -0.37 22.93 -6.00
N CYS A 182 0.69 22.18 -6.32
CA CYS A 182 1.10 21.94 -7.70
C CYS A 182 0.20 20.86 -8.34
N THR A 183 -0.67 21.28 -9.27
CA THR A 183 -1.32 20.34 -10.19
C THR A 183 -0.24 19.66 -11.06
N ARG A 184 -0.44 18.39 -11.43
CA ARG A 184 0.51 17.59 -12.24
C ARG A 184 0.98 18.27 -13.53
N GLU A 185 0.22 19.22 -14.05
CA GLU A 185 0.55 19.99 -15.25
C GLU A 185 1.66 21.03 -15.02
N SER A 186 1.75 21.60 -13.81
CA SER A 186 2.81 22.54 -13.40
C SER A 186 4.14 21.86 -13.01
N ALA A 187 4.13 20.55 -12.78
CA ALA A 187 5.25 19.78 -12.25
C ALA A 187 6.39 19.55 -13.26
N ARG A 188 6.20 19.78 -14.56
CA ARG A 188 7.29 19.63 -15.56
C ARG A 188 8.42 20.66 -15.44
N SER A 189 8.23 21.73 -14.65
CA SER A 189 9.13 22.89 -14.66
C SER A 189 9.91 23.10 -13.35
N ARG A 190 9.52 22.50 -12.22
CA ARG A 190 10.13 22.82 -10.91
C ARG A 190 10.78 21.62 -10.24
N ARG A 191 12.03 21.83 -9.82
CA ARG A 191 12.84 20.82 -9.11
C ARG A 191 12.26 20.61 -7.71
N PRO A 192 12.22 19.37 -7.22
CA PRO A 192 11.65 19.09 -5.91
C PRO A 192 12.53 19.63 -4.77
N ILE A 193 11.87 20.03 -3.67
CA ILE A 193 12.44 20.77 -2.53
C ILE A 193 13.60 19.99 -1.86
N HIS A 194 13.54 18.66 -1.87
CA HIS A 194 14.60 17.80 -1.32
C HIS A 194 15.94 17.92 -2.06
N ARG A 195 15.95 18.37 -3.33
CA ARG A 195 17.18 18.57 -4.09
C ARG A 195 17.88 19.89 -3.76
N ALA A 196 17.15 20.89 -3.25
CA ALA A 196 17.71 22.19 -2.88
C ALA A 196 18.63 22.09 -1.64
N ARG A 197 18.27 21.24 -0.67
CA ARG A 197 19.05 21.05 0.55
C ARG A 197 20.40 20.34 0.32
N ARG A 198 20.52 19.52 -0.73
CA ARG A 198 21.80 18.89 -1.13
C ARG A 198 22.75 19.85 -1.83
N ALA A 199 22.23 20.93 -2.43
CA ALA A 199 23.03 21.95 -3.11
C ALA A 199 23.52 23.06 -2.16
N ALA A 200 22.84 23.28 -1.04
CA ALA A 200 23.13 24.35 -0.08
C ALA A 200 23.91 23.90 1.17
N ALA A 201 24.30 22.62 1.27
CA ALA A 201 25.14 22.16 2.39
C ALA A 201 26.59 22.63 2.18
N PRO A 202 27.19 23.43 3.08
CA PRO A 202 28.61 23.76 2.97
C PRO A 202 29.45 22.48 3.07
N ARG A 203 30.42 22.34 2.17
CA ARG A 203 31.44 21.28 2.23
C ARG A 203 32.12 21.38 3.59
N ARG A 204 32.09 20.29 4.37
CA ARG A 204 32.88 20.19 5.60
C ARG A 204 34.34 20.09 5.20
N ASP A 205 35.00 21.23 5.07
CA ASP A 205 36.46 21.28 5.03
C ASP A 205 36.99 20.92 6.42
N GLY A 206 37.84 19.91 6.46
CA GLY A 206 38.38 19.35 7.68
C GLY A 206 39.36 20.29 8.38
N LEU A 207 39.19 20.42 9.69
CA LEU A 207 40.23 20.87 10.61
C LEU A 207 40.23 19.90 11.80
N HIS A 208 41.06 18.87 11.68
CA HIS A 208 41.54 18.08 12.82
C HIS A 208 42.73 18.85 13.41
N SER A 209 42.58 19.40 14.61
CA SER A 209 43.72 19.79 15.45
C SER A 209 43.80 18.81 16.63
N PRO A 210 44.92 18.09 16.82
CA PRO A 210 45.04 17.10 17.89
C PRO A 210 45.37 17.77 19.23
N ALA A 211 44.71 17.32 20.30
CA ALA A 211 44.99 17.71 21.68
C ALA A 211 46.34 17.11 22.17
N PRO A 212 47.10 17.80 23.04
CA PRO A 212 48.39 17.30 23.53
C PRO A 212 48.20 16.21 24.58
N ARG A 213 48.98 15.13 24.45
CA ARG A 213 49.08 14.05 25.43
C ARG A 213 49.85 14.55 26.66
N ARG A 214 49.26 14.39 27.84
CA ARG A 214 49.95 14.54 29.12
C ARG A 214 50.80 13.30 29.38
N THR A 215 52.10 13.50 29.63
CA THR A 215 52.98 12.60 30.38
C THR A 215 52.76 12.80 31.87
#